data_AF-A0A6H0Y1Z8-F1
#
_entry.id   AF-A0A6H0Y1Z8-F1
#
_cell.length_a   1.000
_cell.length_b   1.000
_cell.length_c   1.000
_cell.angle_alpha   90.00
_cell.angle_beta   90.00
_cell.angle_gamma   90.00
#
_symmetry.space_group_name_H-M   'P 1'
#
loop_
_entity.id
_entity.type
_entity.pdbx_description
1 polymer ?
#
loop_
_entity_poly.entity_id
_entity_poly.type
_entity_poly.pdbx_seq_one_letter_code
_entity_poly.pdbx_strand_id
1 'polypeptide(L)'
;MAQICDMLATINKSSFANESQRLSALHEARALCRRLERCHETVETLIWTNPFTLLAVKVAADMGVFEIMSGDAQTSQQLAARTGADPTLVRRILRMLASVGAVLELTDDSYVNGELSAAFKEDKGLLSGVEYFFSVGAAEFRDLPKYLHRSGYQNPANIEHTPFSYSLKTPSFWQYLHEHPETHAHFNAYLSSIRRGQAPWTSIYPVQRLLESYDESSMLCVDVGGGPVSGARAYFMHSIVHDWPDREAEMILSKIRNAMQSGYSKLLLYETIMPVHPAQVTPRMAAMDLNMMSHFAALERNEAQWRALFTAVGLTWTGYFSQTGAHQGIIEAELL
;
A
#
# COMPACT_ATOMS: atom_id res chain seq x y z
N MET A 1 -20.59 -26.38 18.80
CA MET A 1 -20.68 -25.62 17.54
C MET A 1 -21.15 -24.20 17.78
N ALA A 2 -22.35 -23.95 18.33
CA ALA A 2 -22.81 -22.60 18.71
C ALA A 2 -21.77 -21.82 19.54
N GLN A 3 -21.18 -22.47 20.56
CA GLN A 3 -20.17 -21.87 21.43
C GLN A 3 -18.92 -21.31 20.71
N ILE A 4 -18.47 -21.90 19.60
CA ILE A 4 -17.30 -21.40 18.85
C ILE A 4 -17.70 -20.18 18.01
N CYS A 5 -18.85 -20.26 17.35
CA CYS A 5 -19.39 -19.14 16.56
C CYS A 5 -19.67 -17.92 17.45
N ASP A 6 -20.27 -18.13 18.62
CA ASP A 6 -20.56 -17.08 19.59
C ASP A 6 -19.26 -16.41 20.08
N MET A 7 -18.24 -17.21 20.40
CA MET A 7 -16.93 -16.69 20.78
C MET A 7 -16.31 -15.83 19.67
N LEU A 8 -16.27 -16.33 18.43
CA LEU A 8 -15.69 -15.62 17.30
C LEU A 8 -16.44 -14.31 17.00
N ALA A 9 -17.77 -14.31 17.13
CA ALA A 9 -18.60 -13.12 16.91
C ALA A 9 -18.29 -11.97 17.88
N THR A 10 -17.71 -12.25 19.06
CA THR A 10 -17.35 -11.21 20.03
C THR A 10 -15.99 -10.56 19.80
N ILE A 11 -15.13 -11.17 18.97
CA ILE A 11 -13.75 -10.70 18.76
C ILE A 11 -13.75 -9.56 17.73
N ASN A 12 -13.18 -8.42 18.10
CA ASN A 12 -13.02 -7.27 17.21
C ASN A 12 -11.74 -6.48 17.53
N LYS A 13 -11.51 -5.33 16.87
CA LYS A 13 -10.28 -4.54 17.04
C LYS A 13 -10.02 -4.12 18.48
N SER A 14 -11.07 -3.88 19.28
CA SER A 14 -10.96 -3.47 20.68
C SER A 14 -10.66 -4.62 21.66
N SER A 15 -10.68 -5.88 21.17
CA SER A 15 -10.36 -7.06 21.99
C SER A 15 -8.87 -7.21 22.32
N PHE A 16 -8.00 -6.38 21.75
CA PHE A 16 -6.54 -6.50 21.87
C PHE A 16 -5.92 -5.29 22.55
N ALA A 17 -4.91 -5.50 23.40
CA ALA A 17 -4.30 -4.43 24.18
C ALA A 17 -3.42 -3.49 23.35
N ASN A 18 -2.89 -3.97 22.22
CA ASN A 18 -2.04 -3.19 21.32
C ASN A 18 -2.08 -3.74 19.88
N GLU A 19 -1.53 -2.97 18.96
CA GLU A 19 -1.54 -3.26 17.52
C GLU A 19 -0.80 -4.56 17.16
N SER A 20 0.30 -4.88 17.84
CA SER A 20 1.05 -6.13 17.60
C SER A 20 0.20 -7.37 17.91
N GLN A 21 -0.55 -7.35 19.02
CA GLN A 21 -1.50 -8.42 19.34
C GLN A 21 -2.64 -8.51 18.32
N ARG A 22 -3.21 -7.36 17.92
CA ARG A 22 -4.27 -7.30 16.91
C ARG A 22 -3.81 -7.89 15.58
N LEU A 23 -2.60 -7.54 15.11
CA LEU A 23 -2.03 -8.05 13.87
C LEU A 23 -1.73 -9.54 13.93
N SER A 24 -1.21 -10.03 15.06
CA SER A 24 -0.97 -11.47 15.29
C SER A 24 -2.28 -12.27 15.25
N ALA A 25 -3.34 -11.75 15.89
CA ALA A 25 -4.66 -12.39 15.86
C ALA A 25 -5.28 -12.34 14.46
N LEU A 26 -5.14 -11.24 13.72
CA LEU A 26 -5.60 -11.14 12.34
C LEU A 26 -4.86 -12.12 11.41
N HIS A 27 -3.57 -12.33 11.63
CA HIS A 27 -2.79 -13.35 10.91
C HIS A 27 -3.36 -14.74 11.14
N GLU A 28 -3.60 -15.13 12.39
CA GLU A 28 -4.18 -16.42 12.74
C GLU A 28 -5.62 -16.58 12.29
N ALA A 29 -6.44 -15.52 12.31
CA ALA A 29 -7.80 -15.54 11.78
C ALA A 29 -7.81 -15.86 10.27
N ARG A 30 -6.90 -15.22 9.51
CA ARG A 30 -6.73 -15.54 8.08
C ARG A 30 -6.22 -16.97 7.87
N ALA A 31 -5.35 -17.46 8.74
CA ALA A 31 -4.88 -18.84 8.71
C ALA A 31 -6.01 -19.82 9.02
N LEU A 32 -6.91 -19.48 9.95
CA LEU A 32 -8.11 -20.26 10.24
C LEU A 32 -9.02 -20.34 9.02
N CYS A 33 -9.31 -19.23 8.32
CA CYS A 33 -10.09 -19.27 7.08
C CYS A 33 -9.49 -20.24 6.07
N ARG A 34 -8.17 -20.19 5.83
CA ARG A 34 -7.48 -21.14 4.92
C ARG A 34 -7.59 -22.61 5.35
N ARG A 35 -7.70 -22.89 6.66
CA ARG A 35 -7.87 -24.26 7.18
C ARG A 35 -9.33 -24.75 7.07
N LEU A 36 -10.29 -23.82 6.99
CA LEU A 36 -11.72 -24.12 6.92
C LEU A 36 -12.23 -24.16 5.49
N GLU A 37 -11.74 -23.28 4.62
CA GLU A 37 -12.13 -23.20 3.21
C GLU A 37 -11.73 -24.46 2.44
N ARG A 38 -12.65 -24.92 1.60
CA ARG A 38 -12.37 -25.90 0.56
C ARG A 38 -11.72 -25.18 -0.61
N CYS A 39 -10.89 -25.89 -1.38
CA CYS A 39 -10.17 -25.29 -2.50
C CYS A 39 -11.07 -24.58 -3.52
N HIS A 40 -12.28 -25.10 -3.79
CA HIS A 40 -13.21 -24.45 -4.72
C HIS A 40 -13.79 -23.14 -4.15
N GLU A 41 -14.04 -23.06 -2.84
CA GLU A 41 -14.54 -21.85 -2.17
C GLU A 41 -13.47 -20.75 -2.21
N THR A 42 -12.19 -21.11 -2.04
CA THR A 42 -11.08 -20.17 -2.24
C THR A 42 -11.01 -19.67 -3.69
N VAL A 43 -11.16 -20.56 -4.68
CA VAL A 43 -11.19 -20.16 -6.10
C VAL A 43 -12.38 -19.25 -6.39
N GLU A 44 -13.57 -19.58 -5.89
CA GLU A 44 -14.77 -18.75 -6.02
C GLU A 44 -14.56 -17.36 -5.41
N THR A 45 -13.93 -17.28 -4.23
CA THR A 45 -13.58 -16.00 -3.61
C THR A 45 -12.66 -15.17 -4.51
N LEU A 46 -11.66 -15.78 -5.13
CA LEU A 46 -10.71 -15.10 -6.00
C LEU A 46 -11.32 -14.59 -7.30
N ILE A 47 -12.15 -15.39 -7.97
CA ILE A 47 -12.61 -15.09 -9.34
C ILE A 47 -14.02 -14.48 -9.39
N TRP A 48 -14.84 -14.73 -8.37
CA TRP A 48 -16.20 -14.19 -8.27
C TRP A 48 -16.28 -13.10 -7.20
N THR A 49 -16.05 -13.44 -5.93
CA THR A 49 -16.35 -12.52 -4.83
C THR A 49 -15.48 -11.25 -4.86
N ASN A 50 -14.15 -11.39 -4.96
CA ASN A 50 -13.25 -10.24 -4.88
C ASN A 50 -13.43 -9.23 -6.02
N PRO A 51 -13.49 -9.63 -7.31
CA PRO A 51 -13.69 -8.68 -8.41
C PRO A 51 -15.05 -7.97 -8.34
N PHE A 52 -16.13 -8.69 -8.01
CA PHE A 52 -17.46 -8.09 -7.88
C PHE A 52 -17.59 -7.20 -6.65
N THR A 53 -16.86 -7.48 -5.56
CA THR A 53 -16.77 -6.56 -4.42
C THR A 53 -16.17 -5.23 -4.84
N LEU A 54 -15.02 -5.26 -5.51
CA LEU A 54 -14.32 -4.05 -5.96
C LEU A 54 -15.18 -3.25 -6.95
N LEU A 55 -15.85 -3.93 -7.88
CA LEU A 55 -16.79 -3.32 -8.82
C LEU A 55 -17.99 -2.69 -8.09
N ALA A 56 -18.55 -3.37 -7.09
CA ALA A 56 -19.65 -2.84 -6.31
C ALA A 56 -19.26 -1.57 -5.54
N VAL A 57 -18.05 -1.52 -4.98
CA VAL A 57 -17.51 -0.31 -4.33
C VAL A 57 -17.38 0.82 -5.34
N LYS A 58 -16.77 0.57 -6.51
CA LYS A 58 -16.60 1.57 -7.57
C LYS A 58 -17.94 2.14 -8.04
N VAL A 59 -18.89 1.27 -8.39
CA VAL A 59 -20.22 1.68 -8.88
C VAL A 59 -21.01 2.42 -7.81
N ALA A 60 -20.95 1.98 -6.55
CA ALA A 60 -21.60 2.70 -5.45
C ALA A 60 -20.99 4.09 -5.20
N ALA A 61 -19.66 4.21 -5.28
CA ALA A 61 -18.96 5.49 -5.18
C ALA A 61 -19.33 6.43 -6.33
N ASP A 62 -19.38 5.94 -7.57
CA ASP A 62 -19.78 6.72 -8.76
C ASP A 62 -21.21 7.24 -8.66
N MET A 63 -22.11 6.44 -8.10
CA MET A 63 -23.49 6.86 -7.83
C MET A 63 -23.60 7.80 -6.62
N GLY A 64 -22.55 8.01 -5.84
CA GLY A 64 -22.56 8.78 -4.59
C GLY A 64 -23.35 8.11 -3.45
N VAL A 65 -23.54 6.78 -3.52
CA VAL A 65 -24.38 6.02 -2.57
C VAL A 65 -23.85 6.17 -1.15
N PHE A 66 -22.53 6.11 -0.96
CA PHE A 66 -21.94 6.19 0.37
C PHE A 66 -22.27 7.53 1.03
N GLU A 67 -22.08 8.64 0.32
CA GLU A 67 -22.38 10.00 0.77
C GLU A 67 -23.86 10.18 1.07
N ILE A 68 -24.71 9.75 0.13
CA ILE A 68 -26.17 9.81 0.21
C ILE A 68 -26.68 9.06 1.44
N MET A 69 -26.16 7.85 1.69
CA MET A 69 -26.51 7.03 2.84
C MET A 69 -26.04 7.72 4.12
N SER A 70 -26.93 8.37 4.86
CA SER A 70 -26.57 9.13 6.06
C SER A 70 -27.71 9.15 7.08
N GLY A 71 -27.38 9.00 8.35
CA GLY A 71 -28.38 8.98 9.42
C GLY A 71 -29.10 7.63 9.49
N ASP A 72 -30.42 7.67 9.36
CA ASP A 72 -31.29 6.49 9.46
C ASP A 72 -31.12 5.53 8.27
N ALA A 73 -31.57 4.28 8.47
CA ALA A 73 -31.54 3.26 7.44
C ALA A 73 -32.36 3.64 6.20
N GLN A 74 -31.82 3.36 5.02
CA GLN A 74 -32.43 3.71 3.73
C GLN A 74 -32.63 2.47 2.86
N THR A 75 -33.73 2.45 2.11
CA THR A 75 -34.01 1.36 1.16
C THR A 75 -33.33 1.57 -0.18
N SER A 76 -33.19 0.50 -0.97
CA SER A 76 -32.68 0.61 -2.34
C SER A 76 -33.51 1.57 -3.19
N GLN A 77 -34.84 1.63 -2.98
CA GLN A 77 -35.73 2.55 -3.68
C GLN A 77 -35.49 4.02 -3.30
N GLN A 78 -35.26 4.31 -2.02
CA GLN A 78 -34.94 5.67 -1.56
C GLN A 78 -33.58 6.15 -2.08
N LEU A 79 -32.58 5.25 -2.08
CA LEU A 79 -31.26 5.55 -2.63
C LEU A 79 -31.33 5.76 -4.14
N ALA A 80 -32.02 4.89 -4.87
CA ALA A 80 -32.27 5.03 -6.30
C ALA A 80 -32.95 6.35 -6.68
N ALA A 81 -33.94 6.79 -5.90
CA ALA A 81 -34.60 8.08 -6.14
C ALA A 81 -33.65 9.29 -6.02
N ARG A 82 -32.58 9.18 -5.23
CA ARG A 82 -31.59 10.26 -5.02
C ARG A 82 -30.41 10.17 -5.98
N THR A 83 -30.05 8.98 -6.44
CA THR A 83 -28.97 8.76 -7.42
C THR A 83 -29.46 8.85 -8.87
N GLY A 84 -30.76 8.67 -9.11
CA GLY A 84 -31.33 8.50 -10.44
C GLY A 84 -31.10 7.11 -11.05
N ALA A 85 -30.54 6.17 -10.28
CA ALA A 85 -30.27 4.81 -10.74
C ALA A 85 -31.53 3.92 -10.68
N ASP A 86 -31.47 2.76 -11.35
CA ASP A 86 -32.51 1.74 -11.23
C ASP A 86 -32.49 1.10 -9.82
N PRO A 87 -33.63 0.97 -9.12
CA PRO A 87 -33.67 0.42 -7.76
C PRO A 87 -33.25 -1.06 -7.70
N THR A 88 -33.47 -1.84 -8.76
CA THR A 88 -33.00 -3.23 -8.82
C THR A 88 -31.48 -3.28 -8.91
N LEU A 89 -30.87 -2.41 -9.71
CA LEU A 89 -29.41 -2.25 -9.76
C LEU A 89 -28.86 -1.84 -8.39
N VAL A 90 -29.42 -0.81 -7.75
CA VAL A 90 -28.99 -0.36 -6.42
C VAL A 90 -29.06 -1.49 -5.41
N ARG A 91 -30.16 -2.25 -5.37
CA ARG A 91 -30.29 -3.42 -4.47
C ARG A 91 -29.25 -4.50 -4.74
N ARG A 92 -28.92 -4.78 -6.01
CA ARG A 92 -27.87 -5.76 -6.36
C ARG A 92 -26.50 -5.33 -5.86
N ILE A 93 -26.15 -4.05 -6.00
CA ILE A 93 -24.89 -3.48 -5.52
C ILE A 93 -24.85 -3.51 -3.99
N LEU A 94 -25.92 -3.09 -3.31
CA LEU A 94 -25.99 -3.08 -1.85
C LEU A 94 -25.91 -4.48 -1.24
N ARG A 95 -26.50 -5.50 -1.86
CA ARG A 95 -26.33 -6.90 -1.42
C ARG A 95 -24.87 -7.34 -1.45
N MET A 96 -24.15 -7.00 -2.51
CA MET A 96 -22.73 -7.32 -2.61
C MET A 96 -21.93 -6.63 -1.50
N LEU A 97 -22.18 -5.33 -1.30
CA LEU A 97 -21.52 -4.54 -0.25
C LEU A 97 -21.87 -5.02 1.16
N ALA A 98 -23.12 -5.41 1.41
CA ALA A 98 -23.58 -5.94 2.68
C ALA A 98 -22.91 -7.29 3.00
N SER A 99 -22.72 -8.14 1.99
CA SER A 99 -22.09 -9.46 2.16
C SER A 99 -20.64 -9.40 2.67
N VAL A 100 -19.96 -8.28 2.44
CA VAL A 100 -18.57 -8.03 2.90
C VAL A 100 -18.49 -7.02 4.04
N GLY A 101 -19.64 -6.62 4.60
CA GLY A 101 -19.73 -5.63 5.69
C GLY A 101 -19.35 -4.21 5.30
N ALA A 102 -19.31 -3.90 4.00
CA ALA A 102 -19.03 -2.55 3.52
C ALA A 102 -20.17 -1.59 3.85
N VAL A 103 -21.40 -2.08 3.71
CA VAL A 103 -22.64 -1.52 4.28
C VAL A 103 -23.27 -2.56 5.20
N LEU A 104 -24.25 -2.18 6.02
CA LEU A 104 -25.00 -3.12 6.86
C LEU A 104 -26.47 -3.14 6.44
N GLU A 105 -27.02 -4.34 6.24
CA GLU A 105 -28.45 -4.55 6.02
C GLU A 105 -29.10 -4.92 7.37
N LEU A 106 -29.93 -4.04 7.92
CA LEU A 106 -30.54 -4.22 9.25
C LEU A 106 -31.77 -5.12 9.20
N THR A 107 -32.58 -4.95 8.15
CA THR A 107 -33.76 -5.75 7.79
C THR A 107 -33.82 -5.84 6.27
N ASP A 108 -34.76 -6.61 5.71
CA ASP A 108 -34.89 -6.71 4.24
C ASP A 108 -34.96 -5.32 3.59
N ASP A 109 -34.03 -5.06 2.66
CA ASP A 109 -33.94 -3.80 1.90
C ASP A 109 -33.82 -2.54 2.78
N SER A 110 -33.08 -2.62 3.90
CA SER A 110 -32.85 -1.51 4.83
C SER A 110 -31.37 -1.40 5.19
N TYR A 111 -30.69 -0.38 4.66
CA TYR A 111 -29.23 -0.26 4.68
C TYR A 111 -28.73 0.96 5.44
N VAL A 112 -27.64 0.79 6.20
CA VAL A 112 -26.83 1.86 6.79
C VAL A 112 -25.36 1.70 6.41
N ASN A 113 -24.55 2.75 6.59
CA ASN A 113 -23.11 2.64 6.39
C ASN A 113 -22.50 1.60 7.33
N GLY A 114 -21.60 0.79 6.79
CA GLY A 114 -20.72 -0.07 7.58
C GLY A 114 -19.41 0.66 7.91
N GLU A 115 -18.49 -0.04 8.56
CA GLU A 115 -17.19 0.53 8.93
C GLU A 115 -16.41 1.00 7.69
N LEU A 116 -16.43 0.21 6.60
CA LEU A 116 -15.71 0.56 5.38
C LEU A 116 -16.32 1.76 4.65
N SER A 117 -17.66 1.79 4.47
CA SER A 117 -18.29 2.92 3.78
C SER A 117 -18.28 4.21 4.60
N ALA A 118 -18.28 4.11 5.94
CA ALA A 118 -18.00 5.25 6.81
C ALA A 118 -16.57 5.76 6.64
N ALA A 119 -15.57 4.86 6.58
CA ALA A 119 -14.18 5.23 6.35
C ALA A 119 -13.98 5.96 5.01
N PHE A 120 -14.74 5.62 3.96
CA PHE A 120 -14.71 6.36 2.69
C PHE A 120 -15.15 7.82 2.82
N LYS A 121 -16.06 8.14 3.75
CA LYS A 121 -16.48 9.53 3.99
C LYS A 121 -15.42 10.33 4.71
N GLU A 122 -14.80 9.72 5.72
CA GLU A 122 -13.75 10.35 6.52
C GLU A 122 -12.45 10.48 5.72
N ASP A 123 -12.21 9.52 4.84
CA ASP A 123 -11.01 9.39 4.03
C ASP A 123 -11.36 9.08 2.57
N LYS A 124 -11.55 10.14 1.79
CA LYS A 124 -11.76 10.05 0.33
C LYS A 124 -10.56 9.51 -0.44
N GLY A 125 -9.37 9.49 0.15
CA GLY A 125 -8.19 8.93 -0.51
C GLY A 125 -8.24 7.39 -0.57
N LEU A 126 -9.00 6.73 0.31
CA LEU A 126 -9.31 5.31 0.17
C LEU A 126 -10.10 5.00 -1.11
N LEU A 127 -11.12 5.82 -1.43
CA LEU A 127 -11.82 5.72 -2.72
C LEU A 127 -10.92 6.08 -3.90
N SER A 128 -9.99 7.01 -3.72
CA SER A 128 -9.00 7.32 -4.76
C SER A 128 -8.12 6.12 -5.11
N GLY A 129 -7.90 5.18 -4.19
CA GLY A 129 -7.22 3.91 -4.50
C GLY A 129 -8.05 3.00 -5.41
N VAL A 130 -9.37 3.02 -5.24
CA VAL A 130 -10.30 2.30 -6.14
C VAL A 130 -10.29 2.96 -7.52
N GLU A 131 -10.37 4.29 -7.59
CA GLU A 131 -10.27 5.03 -8.86
C GLU A 131 -8.95 4.74 -9.57
N TYR A 132 -7.83 4.84 -8.86
CA TYR A 132 -6.51 4.51 -9.39
C TYR A 132 -6.45 3.09 -9.95
N PHE A 133 -7.02 2.11 -9.24
CA PHE A 133 -7.06 0.73 -9.74
C PHE A 133 -7.80 0.63 -11.08
N PHE A 134 -8.95 1.29 -11.25
CA PHE A 134 -9.69 1.25 -12.51
C PHE A 134 -9.02 2.05 -13.64
N SER A 135 -8.25 3.09 -13.31
CA SER A 135 -7.48 3.88 -14.29
C SER A 135 -6.20 3.18 -14.75
N VAL A 136 -5.56 2.40 -13.88
CA VAL A 136 -4.23 1.82 -14.12
C VAL A 136 -4.23 0.31 -13.90
N GLY A 137 -4.47 -0.12 -12.66
CA GLY A 137 -4.27 -1.51 -12.23
C GLY A 137 -5.08 -2.53 -13.03
N ALA A 138 -6.32 -2.20 -13.40
CA ALA A 138 -7.19 -3.10 -14.15
C ALA A 138 -6.62 -3.45 -15.55
N ALA A 139 -5.93 -2.51 -16.20
CA ALA A 139 -5.27 -2.77 -17.48
C ALA A 139 -4.10 -3.73 -17.31
N GLU A 140 -3.27 -3.53 -16.28
CA GLU A 140 -2.15 -4.41 -15.97
C GLU A 140 -2.61 -5.82 -15.57
N PHE A 141 -3.62 -5.94 -14.71
CA PHE A 141 -4.17 -7.25 -14.31
C PHE A 141 -4.61 -8.08 -15.52
N ARG A 142 -5.18 -7.42 -16.54
CA ARG A 142 -5.60 -8.07 -17.79
C ARG A 142 -4.43 -8.52 -18.66
N ASP A 143 -3.36 -7.71 -18.71
CA ASP A 143 -2.33 -7.84 -19.74
C ASP A 143 -0.99 -8.41 -19.25
N LEU A 144 -0.74 -8.41 -17.94
CA LEU A 144 0.46 -8.99 -17.30
C LEU A 144 0.73 -10.44 -17.72
N PRO A 145 -0.24 -11.38 -17.74
CA PRO A 145 0.03 -12.74 -18.19
C PRO A 145 0.51 -12.81 -19.66
N LYS A 146 -0.01 -11.93 -20.52
CA LYS A 146 0.39 -11.86 -21.94
C LYS A 146 1.79 -11.28 -22.08
N TYR A 147 2.11 -10.25 -21.31
CA TYR A 147 3.44 -9.67 -21.26
C TYR A 147 4.48 -10.72 -20.85
N LEU A 148 4.25 -11.42 -19.72
CA LEU A 148 5.18 -12.43 -19.21
C LEU A 148 5.34 -13.61 -20.17
N HIS A 149 4.26 -14.03 -20.82
CA HIS A 149 4.36 -15.06 -21.87
C HIS A 149 5.26 -14.61 -23.03
N ARG A 150 5.13 -13.35 -23.47
CA ARG A 150 5.96 -12.79 -24.56
C ARG A 150 7.42 -12.59 -24.15
N SER A 151 7.68 -12.25 -22.89
CA SER A 151 9.05 -12.08 -22.39
C SER A 151 9.76 -13.41 -22.13
N GLY A 152 9.09 -14.55 -22.31
CA GLY A 152 9.64 -15.85 -21.91
C GLY A 152 9.82 -15.95 -20.38
N TYR A 153 8.90 -15.32 -19.64
CA TYR A 153 8.87 -15.25 -18.18
C TYR A 153 10.14 -14.63 -17.57
N GLN A 154 10.73 -13.67 -18.28
CA GLN A 154 11.83 -12.85 -17.78
C GLN A 154 11.31 -11.57 -17.12
N ASN A 155 12.01 -11.13 -16.07
CA ASN A 155 11.78 -9.81 -15.47
C ASN A 155 12.04 -8.70 -16.51
N PRO A 156 11.30 -7.58 -16.44
CA PRO A 156 11.61 -6.41 -17.25
C PRO A 156 13.02 -5.90 -16.93
N ALA A 157 13.76 -5.51 -17.97
CA ALA A 157 15.16 -5.08 -17.84
C ALA A 157 15.32 -3.59 -17.54
N ASN A 158 14.29 -2.78 -17.81
CA ASN A 158 14.28 -1.33 -17.56
C ASN A 158 12.85 -0.81 -17.45
N ILE A 159 12.73 0.42 -16.94
CA ILE A 159 11.45 1.11 -16.68
C ILE A 159 10.62 1.40 -17.94
N GLU A 160 11.24 1.40 -19.12
CA GLU A 160 10.57 1.70 -20.41
C GLU A 160 9.84 0.48 -21.00
N HIS A 161 10.17 -0.71 -20.52
CA HIS A 161 9.67 -1.99 -21.04
C HIS A 161 9.11 -2.85 -19.91
N THR A 162 8.19 -2.29 -19.13
CA THR A 162 7.51 -2.99 -18.03
C THR A 162 6.12 -3.49 -18.46
N PRO A 163 5.49 -4.40 -17.68
CA PRO A 163 4.09 -4.74 -17.88
C PRO A 163 3.15 -3.52 -17.85
N PHE A 164 3.44 -2.52 -17.02
CA PHE A 164 2.73 -1.23 -17.00
C PHE A 164 2.82 -0.54 -18.38
N SER A 165 4.04 -0.32 -18.87
CA SER A 165 4.29 0.36 -20.15
C SER A 165 3.65 -0.40 -21.32
N TYR A 166 3.67 -1.74 -21.28
CA TYR A 166 2.98 -2.59 -22.24
C TYR A 166 1.45 -2.41 -22.21
N SER A 167 0.85 -2.34 -21.03
CA SER A 167 -0.61 -2.32 -20.85
C SER A 167 -1.21 -0.96 -21.20
N LEU A 168 -0.54 0.13 -20.81
CA LEU A 168 -1.02 1.50 -20.99
C LEU A 168 -0.37 2.23 -22.17
N LYS A 169 0.56 1.58 -22.89
CA LYS A 169 1.21 2.10 -24.10
C LYS A 169 1.87 3.46 -23.87
N THR A 170 2.61 3.56 -22.76
CA THR A 170 3.32 4.75 -22.31
C THR A 170 4.74 4.36 -21.93
N PRO A 171 5.75 5.25 -22.06
CA PRO A 171 7.12 4.87 -21.73
C PRO A 171 7.31 4.49 -20.27
N SER A 172 6.76 5.24 -19.30
CA SER A 172 6.96 4.95 -17.88
C SER A 172 5.77 5.36 -17.02
N PHE A 173 5.72 4.82 -15.80
CA PHE A 173 4.74 5.18 -14.78
C PHE A 173 4.67 6.69 -14.52
N TRP A 174 5.83 7.31 -14.26
CA TRP A 174 5.91 8.72 -13.91
C TRP A 174 5.48 9.63 -15.07
N GLN A 175 5.82 9.26 -16.31
CA GLN A 175 5.35 9.97 -17.49
C GLN A 175 3.83 9.86 -17.64
N TYR A 176 3.26 8.68 -17.45
CA TYR A 176 1.82 8.48 -17.52
C TYR A 176 1.08 9.36 -16.50
N LEU A 177 1.53 9.41 -15.24
CA LEU A 177 0.93 10.26 -14.22
C LEU A 177 1.05 11.75 -14.57
N HIS A 178 2.17 12.18 -15.16
CA HIS A 178 2.32 13.56 -15.63
C HIS A 178 1.32 13.92 -16.73
N GLU A 179 1.08 13.01 -17.67
CA GLU A 179 0.11 13.18 -18.76
C GLU A 179 -1.36 13.02 -18.31
N HIS A 180 -1.61 12.36 -17.17
CA HIS A 180 -2.94 12.06 -16.63
C HIS A 180 -3.12 12.64 -15.21
N PRO A 181 -3.28 13.97 -15.07
CA PRO A 181 -3.26 14.66 -13.77
C PRO A 181 -4.36 14.20 -12.80
N GLU A 182 -5.52 13.77 -13.29
CA GLU A 182 -6.58 13.20 -12.44
C GLU A 182 -6.15 11.86 -11.83
N THR A 183 -5.53 10.98 -12.62
CA THR A 183 -4.99 9.71 -12.11
C THR A 183 -3.86 9.95 -11.11
N HIS A 184 -3.01 10.94 -11.38
CA HIS A 184 -1.95 11.35 -10.46
C HIS A 184 -2.52 11.89 -9.13
N ALA A 185 -3.59 12.69 -9.17
CA ALA A 185 -4.27 13.14 -7.97
C ALA A 185 -4.83 11.97 -7.15
N HIS A 186 -5.46 10.99 -7.80
CA HIS A 186 -5.96 9.79 -7.14
C HIS A 186 -4.84 8.96 -6.51
N PHE A 187 -3.74 8.75 -7.24
CA PHE A 187 -2.55 8.07 -6.74
C PHE A 187 -2.00 8.73 -5.47
N ASN A 188 -1.79 10.05 -5.49
CA ASN A 188 -1.26 10.80 -4.35
C ASN A 188 -2.22 10.78 -3.15
N ALA A 189 -3.52 10.94 -3.39
CA ALA A 189 -4.53 10.86 -2.33
C ALA A 189 -4.57 9.47 -1.67
N TYR A 190 -4.46 8.41 -2.48
CA TYR A 190 -4.40 7.04 -1.97
C TYR A 190 -3.14 6.78 -1.15
N LEU A 191 -1.96 7.14 -1.67
CA LEU A 191 -0.69 7.03 -0.95
C LEU A 191 -0.72 7.76 0.39
N SER A 192 -1.27 8.98 0.42
CA SER A 192 -1.41 9.76 1.66
C SER A 192 -2.30 9.03 2.68
N SER A 193 -3.31 8.30 2.21
CA SER A 193 -4.31 7.64 3.04
C SER A 193 -3.81 6.34 3.63
N ILE A 194 -3.11 5.51 2.85
CA ILE A 194 -2.51 4.26 3.37
C ILE A 194 -1.33 4.52 4.32
N ARG A 195 -0.78 5.74 4.32
CA ARG A 195 0.22 6.19 5.28
C ARG A 195 -0.39 6.83 6.54
N ARG A 196 -1.71 7.13 6.55
CA ARG A 196 -2.38 7.60 7.78
C ARG A 196 -2.33 6.51 8.84
N GLY A 197 -1.94 6.91 10.05
CA GLY A 197 -1.79 6.00 11.18
C GLY A 197 -0.49 5.19 11.15
N GLN A 198 0.36 5.32 10.12
CA GLN A 198 1.74 4.84 10.25
C GLN A 198 2.45 5.65 11.32
N ALA A 199 3.23 4.97 12.14
CA ALA A 199 4.05 5.63 13.14
C ALA A 199 5.02 6.60 12.44
N PRO A 200 5.10 7.86 12.89
CA PRO A 200 6.07 8.80 12.34
C PRO A 200 7.47 8.23 12.53
N TRP A 201 8.34 8.42 11.55
CA TRP A 201 9.69 7.85 11.57
C TRP A 201 10.47 8.24 12.83
N THR A 202 10.21 9.42 13.38
CA THR A 202 10.79 9.94 14.64
C THR A 202 10.39 9.17 15.89
N SER A 203 9.30 8.39 15.84
CA SER A 203 8.91 7.47 16.92
C SER A 203 9.50 6.07 16.79
N ILE A 204 10.08 5.76 15.62
CA ILE A 204 10.71 4.48 15.30
C ILE A 204 12.23 4.60 15.48
N TYR A 205 12.80 5.66 14.92
CA TYR A 205 14.22 5.96 15.00
C TYR A 205 14.53 6.78 16.26
N PRO A 206 15.57 6.43 17.04
CA PRO A 206 16.00 7.19 18.21
C PRO A 206 16.65 8.52 17.80
N VAL A 207 15.83 9.55 17.57
CA VAL A 207 16.23 10.87 17.03
C VAL A 207 17.30 11.60 17.84
N GLN A 208 17.49 11.25 19.12
CA GLN A 208 18.57 11.79 19.96
C GLN A 208 19.95 11.54 19.32
N ARG A 209 20.11 10.42 18.60
CA ARG A 209 21.33 10.13 17.82
C ARG A 209 21.64 11.20 16.78
N LEU A 210 20.63 11.87 16.23
CA LEU A 210 20.86 12.97 15.28
C LEU A 210 21.38 14.23 15.97
N LEU A 211 21.09 14.41 17.26
CA LEU A 211 21.53 15.58 18.03
C LEU A 211 22.95 15.41 18.61
N GLU A 212 23.45 14.17 18.69
CA GLU A 212 24.82 13.89 19.11
C GLU A 212 25.84 14.56 18.19
N SER A 213 26.60 15.52 18.73
CA SER A 213 27.58 16.31 17.98
C SER A 213 26.99 17.11 16.80
N TYR A 214 25.69 17.42 16.84
CA TYR A 214 25.03 18.24 15.84
C TYR A 214 25.55 19.69 15.88
N ASP A 215 25.93 20.20 14.71
CA ASP A 215 26.25 21.61 14.53
C ASP A 215 24.97 22.38 14.17
N GLU A 216 24.51 23.24 15.06
CA GLU A 216 23.29 24.05 14.88
C GLU A 216 23.37 25.00 13.68
N SER A 217 24.56 25.28 13.14
CA SER A 217 24.72 26.06 11.91
C SER A 217 24.47 25.25 10.62
N SER A 218 24.39 23.92 10.72
CA SER A 218 24.09 23.01 9.60
C SER A 218 22.60 22.66 9.51
N MET A 219 22.18 21.95 8.46
CA MET A 219 20.80 21.45 8.35
C MET A 219 20.64 20.14 9.11
N LEU A 220 19.67 20.07 10.03
CA LEU A 220 19.42 18.86 10.84
C LEU A 220 18.96 17.67 10.00
N CYS A 221 18.00 17.87 9.10
CA CYS A 221 17.43 16.81 8.29
C CYS A 221 16.94 17.36 6.96
N VAL A 222 17.24 16.63 5.89
CA VAL A 222 16.74 16.88 4.54
C VAL A 222 15.81 15.74 4.17
N ASP A 223 14.53 16.05 4.00
CA ASP A 223 13.56 15.14 3.39
C ASP A 223 13.75 15.19 1.87
N VAL A 224 14.38 14.15 1.33
CA VAL A 224 14.86 14.12 -0.05
C VAL A 224 13.67 13.89 -0.98
N GLY A 225 13.30 14.97 -1.67
CA GLY A 225 12.16 15.09 -2.58
C GLY A 225 11.89 16.55 -2.99
N GLY A 226 12.54 17.52 -2.30
CA GLY A 226 12.35 18.97 -2.50
C GLY A 226 13.55 19.80 -3.00
N GLY A 227 14.69 19.20 -3.38
CA GLY A 227 15.84 19.92 -3.96
C GLY A 227 17.22 19.58 -3.37
N PRO A 228 18.32 20.17 -3.88
CA PRO A 228 19.69 19.84 -3.45
C PRO A 228 20.11 20.56 -2.16
N VAL A 229 20.55 19.81 -1.16
CA VAL A 229 21.19 20.30 0.08
C VAL A 229 22.45 19.46 0.34
N SER A 230 23.52 20.07 0.85
CA SER A 230 24.79 19.40 1.18
C SER A 230 25.20 19.64 2.63
N GLY A 231 25.94 18.70 3.23
CA GLY A 231 26.43 18.80 4.61
C GLY A 231 25.35 18.65 5.70
N ALA A 232 24.17 18.14 5.38
CA ALA A 232 23.12 17.93 6.38
C ALA A 232 23.48 16.79 7.36
N ARG A 233 22.96 16.87 8.58
CA ARG A 233 23.13 15.83 9.61
C ARG A 233 22.38 14.55 9.24
N ALA A 234 21.20 14.65 8.65
CA ALA A 234 20.45 13.50 8.14
C ALA A 234 19.90 13.74 6.72
N TYR A 235 19.97 12.72 5.88
CA TYR A 235 19.24 12.63 4.61
C TYR A 235 18.18 11.55 4.76
N PHE A 236 16.91 11.92 4.65
CA PHE A 236 15.77 11.04 4.84
C PHE A 236 15.07 10.76 3.50
N MET A 237 14.73 9.50 3.24
CA MET A 237 13.94 9.06 2.09
C MET A 237 12.91 8.02 2.55
N HIS A 238 11.67 8.11 2.06
CA HIS A 238 10.58 7.21 2.45
C HIS A 238 9.88 6.61 1.23
N SER A 239 10.12 5.33 0.95
CA SER A 239 9.58 4.63 -0.22
C SER A 239 9.94 5.37 -1.51
N ILE A 240 11.24 5.54 -1.71
CA ILE A 240 11.79 6.19 -2.91
C ILE A 240 12.69 5.21 -3.64
N VAL A 241 13.64 4.59 -2.93
CA VAL A 241 14.70 3.79 -3.58
C VAL A 241 14.16 2.44 -4.09
N HIS A 242 13.04 1.97 -3.54
CA HIS A 242 12.37 0.76 -4.03
C HIS A 242 11.72 0.91 -5.42
N ASP A 243 11.45 2.14 -5.87
CA ASP A 243 10.89 2.44 -7.21
C ASP A 243 11.96 2.35 -8.31
N TRP A 244 13.22 2.04 -7.97
CA TRP A 244 14.34 2.09 -8.90
C TRP A 244 15.08 0.75 -8.97
N PRO A 245 15.46 0.28 -10.17
CA PRO A 245 16.39 -0.83 -10.33
C PRO A 245 17.74 -0.50 -9.70
N ASP A 246 18.57 -1.51 -9.46
CA ASP A 246 19.84 -1.34 -8.72
C ASP A 246 20.74 -0.28 -9.35
N ARG A 247 20.84 -0.20 -10.68
CA ARG A 247 21.67 0.83 -11.35
C ARG A 247 21.23 2.25 -10.99
N GLU A 248 19.95 2.56 -11.11
CA GLU A 248 19.40 3.88 -10.83
C GLU A 248 19.40 4.16 -9.31
N ALA A 249 19.13 3.14 -8.49
CA ALA A 249 19.25 3.22 -7.05
C ALA A 249 20.68 3.57 -6.61
N GLU A 250 21.70 2.93 -7.20
CA GLU A 250 23.12 3.27 -6.99
C GLU A 250 23.41 4.71 -7.39
N MET A 251 22.85 5.19 -8.51
CA MET A 251 23.02 6.58 -8.95
C MET A 251 22.40 7.58 -7.96
N ILE A 252 21.21 7.29 -7.44
CA ILE A 252 20.53 8.12 -6.43
C ILE A 252 21.36 8.13 -5.14
N LEU A 253 21.73 6.96 -4.62
CA LEU A 253 22.49 6.84 -3.40
C LEU A 253 23.89 7.45 -3.52
N SER A 254 24.54 7.36 -4.68
CA SER A 254 25.83 8.01 -4.96
C SER A 254 25.74 9.54 -4.86
N LYS A 255 24.63 10.14 -5.29
CA LYS A 255 24.41 11.58 -5.15
C LYS A 255 24.28 11.99 -3.68
N ILE A 256 23.52 11.22 -2.89
CA ILE A 256 23.39 11.45 -1.45
C ILE A 256 24.73 11.25 -0.75
N ARG A 257 25.44 10.16 -1.06
CA ARG A 257 26.78 9.85 -0.57
C ARG A 257 27.76 11.00 -0.80
N ASN A 258 27.73 11.65 -1.97
CA ASN A 258 28.59 12.80 -2.26
C ASN A 258 28.21 14.08 -1.50
N ALA A 259 26.97 14.20 -1.02
CA ALA A 259 26.50 15.32 -0.20
C ALA A 259 26.73 15.10 1.31
N MET A 260 27.04 13.87 1.72
CA MET A 260 27.29 13.49 3.12
C MET A 260 28.70 13.89 3.57
N GLN A 261 28.82 14.23 4.86
CA GLN A 261 30.09 14.46 5.53
C GLN A 261 30.52 13.23 6.35
N SER A 262 31.75 12.76 6.15
CA SER A 262 32.30 11.59 6.86
C SER A 262 32.32 11.81 8.37
N GLY A 263 31.90 10.79 9.14
CA GLY A 263 31.79 10.86 10.59
C GLY A 263 30.67 11.76 11.13
N TYR A 264 29.86 12.38 10.26
CA TYR A 264 28.81 13.32 10.64
C TYR A 264 27.44 12.98 10.06
N SER A 265 27.31 12.88 8.74
CA SER A 265 26.00 12.67 8.11
C SER A 265 25.49 11.24 8.27
N LYS A 266 24.18 11.10 8.46
CA LYS A 266 23.46 9.82 8.42
C LYS A 266 22.51 9.77 7.21
N LEU A 267 22.36 8.62 6.59
CA LEU A 267 21.30 8.31 5.64
C LEU A 267 20.23 7.48 6.34
N LEU A 268 18.97 7.90 6.24
CA LEU A 268 17.82 7.22 6.83
C LEU A 268 16.84 6.83 5.72
N LEU A 269 16.74 5.54 5.41
CA LEU A 269 15.75 5.02 4.46
C LEU A 269 14.58 4.39 5.22
N TYR A 270 13.39 4.95 5.10
CA TYR A 270 12.16 4.32 5.59
C TYR A 270 11.60 3.42 4.49
N GLU A 271 11.92 2.13 4.57
CA GLU A 271 11.67 1.16 3.50
C GLU A 271 11.11 -0.16 4.04
N THR A 272 10.50 -0.94 3.15
CA THR A 272 10.18 -2.34 3.42
C THR A 272 11.47 -3.16 3.33
N ILE A 273 11.68 -4.07 4.27
CA ILE A 273 12.68 -5.14 4.12
C ILE A 273 11.95 -6.43 3.84
N MET A 274 12.14 -6.99 2.65
CA MET A 274 11.55 -8.28 2.30
C MET A 274 12.14 -9.39 3.19
N PRO A 275 11.32 -10.13 3.97
CA PRO A 275 11.82 -11.23 4.77
C PRO A 275 12.35 -12.37 3.89
N VAL A 276 13.44 -13.00 4.32
CA VAL A 276 13.97 -14.19 3.64
C VAL A 276 13.12 -15.43 3.94
N HIS A 277 12.52 -15.51 5.13
CA HIS A 277 11.73 -16.66 5.54
C HIS A 277 10.30 -16.57 5.00
N PRO A 278 9.81 -17.53 4.19
CA PRO A 278 8.48 -17.44 3.54
C PRO A 278 7.31 -17.24 4.52
N ALA A 279 7.38 -17.84 5.72
CA ALA A 279 6.33 -17.66 6.74
C ALA A 279 6.15 -16.22 7.25
N GLN A 280 7.13 -15.33 6.99
CA GLN A 280 7.07 -13.92 7.34
C GLN A 280 6.60 -13.04 6.17
N VAL A 281 6.54 -13.59 4.96
CA VAL A 281 6.07 -12.88 3.76
C VAL A 281 4.55 -12.86 3.76
N THR A 282 3.97 -11.67 3.84
CA THR A 282 2.51 -11.50 3.73
C THR A 282 2.07 -11.38 2.27
N PRO A 283 0.80 -11.71 1.94
CA PRO A 283 0.27 -11.47 0.60
C PRO A 283 0.43 -10.02 0.12
N ARG A 284 0.34 -9.04 1.03
CA ARG A 284 0.55 -7.62 0.71
C ARG A 284 2.00 -7.33 0.30
N MET A 285 2.98 -7.91 1.00
CA MET A 285 4.41 -7.75 0.66
C MET A 285 4.72 -8.36 -0.70
N ALA A 286 4.25 -9.58 -0.96
CA ALA A 286 4.44 -10.24 -2.24
C ALA A 286 3.74 -9.48 -3.39
N ALA A 287 2.55 -8.95 -3.16
CA ALA A 287 1.84 -8.13 -4.16
C ALA A 287 2.56 -6.80 -4.43
N MET A 288 3.16 -6.18 -3.40
CA MET A 288 3.96 -4.96 -3.57
C MET A 288 5.20 -5.23 -4.41
N ASP A 289 5.91 -6.33 -4.17
CA ASP A 289 7.09 -6.71 -4.97
C ASP A 289 6.73 -6.92 -6.46
N LEU A 290 5.61 -7.59 -6.73
CA LEU A 290 5.08 -7.70 -8.10
C LEU A 290 4.68 -6.34 -8.69
N ASN A 291 4.19 -5.42 -7.88
CA ASN A 291 3.89 -4.05 -8.33
C ASN A 291 5.17 -3.29 -8.70
N MET A 292 6.23 -3.39 -7.89
CA MET A 292 7.55 -2.80 -8.20
C MET A 292 8.13 -3.34 -9.51
N MET A 293 8.04 -4.65 -9.73
CA MET A 293 8.40 -5.25 -11.01
C MET A 293 7.53 -4.71 -12.15
N SER A 294 6.21 -4.64 -11.94
CA SER A 294 5.24 -4.26 -12.98
C SER A 294 5.34 -2.80 -13.42
N HIS A 295 5.60 -1.88 -12.49
CA HIS A 295 5.62 -0.44 -12.78
C HIS A 295 7.03 0.07 -13.10
N PHE A 296 8.04 -0.48 -12.43
CA PHE A 296 9.35 0.17 -12.34
C PHE A 296 10.53 -0.67 -12.81
N ALA A 297 10.32 -1.95 -13.14
CA ALA A 297 11.40 -2.93 -13.27
C ALA A 297 12.30 -2.99 -12.03
N ALA A 298 11.69 -2.76 -10.86
CA ALA A 298 12.36 -2.76 -9.56
C ALA A 298 11.87 -3.92 -8.68
N LEU A 299 12.25 -3.92 -7.40
CA LEU A 299 11.95 -4.98 -6.44
C LEU A 299 11.92 -4.44 -5.01
N GLU A 300 11.19 -5.16 -4.15
CA GLU A 300 11.32 -5.04 -2.70
C GLU A 300 12.56 -5.82 -2.23
N ARG A 301 13.54 -5.12 -1.67
CA ARG A 301 14.85 -5.69 -1.32
C ARG A 301 14.84 -6.32 0.07
N ASN A 302 15.50 -7.47 0.21
CA ASN A 302 15.87 -8.04 1.51
C ASN A 302 17.12 -7.34 2.07
N GLU A 303 17.46 -7.64 3.33
CA GLU A 303 18.61 -7.01 4.01
C GLU A 303 19.93 -7.20 3.25
N ALA A 304 20.20 -8.41 2.73
CA ALA A 304 21.44 -8.69 2.01
C ALA A 304 21.55 -7.85 0.72
N GLN A 305 20.45 -7.69 -0.01
CA GLN A 305 20.38 -6.86 -1.20
C GLN A 305 20.59 -5.37 -0.87
N TRP A 306 19.96 -4.86 0.19
CA TRP A 306 20.20 -3.48 0.64
C TRP A 306 21.66 -3.25 1.07
N ARG A 307 22.27 -4.18 1.81
CA ARG A 307 23.68 -4.08 2.21
C ARG A 307 24.62 -4.08 1.01
N ALA A 308 24.35 -4.93 0.02
CA ALA A 308 25.12 -4.97 -1.23
C ALA A 308 25.01 -3.62 -1.97
N LEU A 309 23.80 -3.08 -2.07
CA LEU A 309 23.53 -1.78 -2.71
C LEU A 309 24.29 -0.64 -2.02
N PHE A 310 24.28 -0.57 -0.68
CA PHE A 310 25.07 0.43 0.05
C PHE A 310 26.58 0.27 -0.16
N THR A 311 27.06 -0.98 -0.11
CA THR A 311 28.49 -1.27 -0.28
C THR A 311 28.98 -0.83 -1.66
N ALA A 312 28.17 -1.04 -2.71
CA ALA A 312 28.49 -0.64 -4.08
C ALA A 312 28.73 0.87 -4.24
N VAL A 313 28.12 1.70 -3.39
CA VAL A 313 28.21 3.17 -3.44
C VAL A 313 29.07 3.78 -2.33
N GLY A 314 29.80 2.97 -1.56
CA GLY A 314 30.67 3.47 -0.50
C GLY A 314 29.92 3.87 0.77
N LEU A 315 28.79 3.22 1.07
CA LEU A 315 28.03 3.39 2.31
C LEU A 315 28.04 2.10 3.13
N THR A 316 27.96 2.23 4.46
CA THR A 316 27.84 1.12 5.41
C THR A 316 26.49 1.17 6.11
N TRP A 317 25.77 0.06 6.14
CA TRP A 317 24.61 -0.13 7.00
C TRP A 317 25.02 -0.20 8.47
N THR A 318 24.50 0.71 9.29
CA THR A 318 24.84 0.82 10.73
C THR A 318 23.68 0.44 11.66
N GLY A 319 22.43 0.43 11.18
CA GLY A 319 21.29 0.08 12.02
C GLY A 319 19.99 -0.19 11.26
N TYR A 320 19.06 -0.88 11.93
CA TYR A 320 17.68 -1.04 11.49
C TYR A 320 16.73 -0.90 12.66
N PHE A 321 15.71 -0.06 12.48
CA PHE A 321 14.77 0.30 13.53
C PHE A 321 13.34 0.06 13.02
N SER A 322 12.57 -0.78 13.71
CA SER A 322 11.19 -1.11 13.31
C SER A 322 10.32 -1.35 14.53
N GLN A 323 9.02 -1.10 14.41
CA GLN A 323 8.05 -1.53 15.42
C GLN A 323 7.71 -3.01 15.24
N THR A 324 7.41 -3.71 16.34
CA THR A 324 7.00 -5.12 16.29
C THR A 324 5.76 -5.29 15.42
N GLY A 325 5.86 -6.12 14.37
CA GLY A 325 4.77 -6.39 13.43
C GLY A 325 4.63 -5.36 12.30
N ALA A 326 5.49 -4.33 12.24
CA ALA A 326 5.51 -3.39 11.13
C ALA A 326 6.10 -4.03 9.86
N HIS A 327 5.59 -3.61 8.71
CA HIS A 327 6.08 -4.05 7.39
C HIS A 327 7.27 -3.21 6.89
N GLN A 328 7.47 -2.03 7.45
CA GLN A 328 8.52 -1.09 7.10
C GLN A 328 9.33 -0.73 8.34
N GLY A 329 10.57 -0.30 8.13
CA GLY A 329 11.44 0.21 9.17
C GLY A 329 12.46 1.17 8.59
N ILE A 330 13.29 1.73 9.48
CA ILE A 330 14.28 2.73 9.14
C ILE A 330 15.63 2.06 9.11
N ILE A 331 16.24 2.07 7.92
CA ILE A 331 17.61 1.65 7.69
C ILE A 331 18.51 2.88 7.91
N GLU A 332 19.49 2.75 8.80
CA GLU A 332 20.53 3.76 9.04
C GLU A 332 21.80 3.34 8.27
N ALA A 333 22.37 4.27 7.50
CA ALA A 333 23.64 4.08 6.81
C ALA A 333 24.54 5.31 6.90
N GLU A 334 25.84 5.08 6.77
CA GLU A 334 26.91 6.07 6.91
C GLU A 334 27.96 5.93 5.80
N LEU A 335 28.83 6.92 5.64
CA LEU A 335 30.00 6.79 4.78
C LEU A 335 30.95 5.70 5.31
N LEU A 336 31.44 4.86 4.39
CA LEU A 336 32.51 3.88 4.64
C LEU A 336 33.81 4.55 5.12
#